data_AF-A0AAU1L4H0-F1
#
_entry.id   AF-A0AAU1L4H0-F1
#
_cell.length_a   1.000
_cell.length_b   1.000
_cell.length_c   1.000
_cell.angle_alpha   90.00
_cell.angle_beta   90.00
_cell.angle_gamma   90.00
#
_symmetry.space_group_name_H-M   'P 1'
#
loop_
_entity.id
_entity.type
_entity.pdbx_description
1 polymer ?
#
loop_
_entity_poly.entity_id
_entity_poly.type
_entity_poly.pdbx_seq_one_letter_code
_entity_poly.pdbx_strand_id
1 'polypeptide(L)'
;MSAWAAVAGATVAVIATAISLFSTLVAVRTSQGIADAQQQNAARSEISNYVVQMSEMDRTGGSGRRNEIVTLARQIDALVSQYGQKRLNISASTYRLVGLFLALSTTDLELAARMANRALELAAHTTLDNAGIPQMDDPLETLQAHRVLGDVAAQNLNFDVMTKEYKAALEISELEGKRNRYIAIEARQYTRTYWALSAMMLVDDLPNPTNEECFEVRHRVDVARADFDALRKNPEIVRRAKRIEENACVARVDLSELKKD
;
A
#
# COMPACT_ATOMS: atom_id res chain seq x y z
N MET A 1 -10.12 -1.74 -78.19
CA MET A 1 -9.51 -1.47 -76.87
C MET A 1 -9.17 -2.82 -76.25
N SER A 2 -7.88 -3.10 -76.03
CA SER A 2 -7.40 -4.43 -75.64
C SER A 2 -7.74 -4.75 -74.18
N ALA A 3 -8.16 -5.99 -73.92
CA ALA A 3 -8.56 -6.51 -72.61
C ALA A 3 -7.50 -6.30 -71.50
N TRP A 4 -6.25 -6.08 -71.88
CA TRP A 4 -5.14 -5.78 -70.98
C TRP A 4 -5.22 -4.41 -70.28
N ALA A 5 -5.80 -3.40 -70.94
CA ALA A 5 -5.98 -2.07 -70.33
C ALA A 5 -7.07 -2.08 -69.25
N ALA A 6 -8.09 -2.92 -69.42
CA ALA A 6 -9.16 -3.09 -68.43
C ALA A 6 -8.69 -3.85 -67.17
N VAL A 7 -7.82 -4.85 -67.34
CA VAL A 7 -7.25 -5.63 -66.21
C VAL A 7 -6.25 -4.80 -65.41
N ALA A 8 -5.43 -3.97 -66.06
CA ALA A 8 -4.48 -3.07 -65.39
C ALA A 8 -5.20 -1.93 -64.64
N GLY A 9 -6.26 -1.36 -65.24
CA GLY A 9 -7.09 -0.35 -64.57
C GLY A 9 -7.82 -0.90 -63.34
N ALA A 10 -8.30 -2.15 -63.40
CA ALA A 10 -8.96 -2.82 -62.28
C ALA A 10 -8.00 -3.15 -61.13
N THR A 11 -6.77 -3.59 -61.42
CA THR A 11 -5.77 -3.87 -60.37
C THR A 11 -5.29 -2.61 -59.66
N VAL A 12 -5.06 -1.51 -60.39
CA VAL A 12 -4.67 -0.22 -59.77
C VAL A 12 -5.80 0.35 -58.91
N ALA A 13 -7.05 0.27 -59.37
CA ALA A 13 -8.20 0.72 -58.57
C ALA A 13 -8.35 -0.09 -57.27
N VAL A 14 -8.20 -1.42 -57.33
CA VAL A 14 -8.28 -2.30 -56.14
C VAL A 14 -7.17 -1.99 -55.14
N ILE A 15 -5.93 -1.80 -55.60
CA ILE A 15 -4.78 -1.44 -54.75
C ILE A 15 -4.99 -0.06 -54.11
N ALA A 16 -5.48 0.92 -54.85
CA ALA A 16 -5.77 2.26 -54.33
C ALA A 16 -6.88 2.25 -53.27
N THR A 17 -7.95 1.46 -53.46
CA THR A 17 -9.00 1.28 -52.44
C THR A 17 -8.52 0.52 -51.20
N ALA A 18 -7.64 -0.47 -51.36
CA ALA A 18 -7.09 -1.20 -50.22
C ALA A 18 -6.18 -0.31 -49.36
N ILE A 19 -5.35 0.52 -49.98
CA ILE A 19 -4.48 1.46 -49.28
C ILE A 19 -5.29 2.57 -48.60
N SER A 20 -6.37 3.08 -49.22
CA SER A 20 -7.24 4.09 -48.60
C SER A 20 -8.04 3.53 -47.42
N LEU A 21 -8.50 2.28 -47.49
CA LEU A 21 -9.13 1.58 -46.36
C LEU A 21 -8.14 1.31 -45.23
N PHE A 22 -6.90 0.92 -45.55
CA PHE A 22 -5.88 0.67 -44.53
C PHE A 22 -5.45 1.96 -43.83
N SER A 23 -5.25 3.05 -44.59
CA SER A 23 -4.88 4.36 -44.03
C SER A 23 -6.01 5.01 -43.26
N THR A 24 -7.28 4.84 -43.66
CA THR A 24 -8.44 5.28 -42.86
C THR A 24 -8.62 4.43 -41.59
N LEU A 25 -8.42 3.11 -41.64
CA LEU A 25 -8.42 2.26 -40.45
C LEU A 25 -7.29 2.61 -39.48
N VAL A 26 -6.09 2.89 -39.99
CA VAL A 26 -4.96 3.35 -39.18
C VAL A 26 -5.24 4.74 -38.62
N ALA A 27 -5.79 5.67 -39.40
CA ALA A 27 -6.15 7.02 -38.94
C ALA A 27 -7.27 7.02 -37.90
N VAL A 28 -8.27 6.14 -38.03
CA VAL A 28 -9.36 5.97 -37.05
C VAL A 28 -8.82 5.32 -35.77
N ARG A 29 -7.94 4.30 -35.89
CA ARG A 29 -7.28 3.69 -34.72
C ARG A 29 -6.32 4.64 -34.02
N THR A 30 -5.59 5.49 -34.76
CA THR A 30 -4.73 6.51 -34.15
C THR A 30 -5.55 7.63 -33.53
N SER A 31 -6.66 8.07 -34.15
CA SER A 31 -7.56 9.06 -33.53
C SER A 31 -8.25 8.54 -32.28
N GLN A 32 -8.70 7.28 -32.29
CA GLN A 32 -9.26 6.62 -31.11
C GLN A 32 -8.19 6.41 -30.04
N GLY A 33 -6.98 5.99 -30.42
CA GLY A 33 -5.85 5.85 -29.49
C GLY A 33 -5.42 7.17 -28.84
N ILE A 34 -5.48 8.29 -29.57
CA ILE A 34 -5.20 9.64 -29.03
C ILE A 34 -6.31 10.08 -28.07
N ALA A 35 -7.59 9.85 -28.43
CA ALA A 35 -8.72 10.17 -27.56
C ALA A 35 -8.69 9.34 -26.26
N ASP A 36 -8.41 8.04 -26.34
CA ASP A 36 -8.27 7.15 -25.19
C ASP A 36 -7.08 7.55 -24.31
N ALA A 37 -5.94 7.92 -24.90
CA ALA A 37 -4.78 8.41 -24.17
C ALA A 37 -5.07 9.74 -23.47
N GLN A 38 -5.84 10.63 -24.10
CA GLN A 38 -6.25 11.91 -23.52
C GLN A 38 -7.22 11.70 -22.35
N GLN A 39 -8.18 10.78 -22.47
CA GLN A 39 -9.06 10.40 -21.36
C GLN A 39 -8.30 9.76 -20.19
N GLN A 40 -7.31 8.91 -20.47
CA GLN A 40 -6.46 8.33 -19.42
C GLN A 40 -5.55 9.38 -18.75
N ASN A 41 -5.07 10.38 -19.49
CA ASN A 41 -4.34 11.51 -18.91
C ASN A 41 -5.23 12.36 -18.01
N ALA A 42 -6.47 12.62 -18.42
CA ALA A 42 -7.45 13.33 -17.60
C ALA A 42 -7.76 12.57 -16.31
N ALA A 43 -8.04 11.26 -16.40
CA ALA A 43 -8.28 10.40 -15.24
C ALA A 43 -7.11 10.38 -14.25
N ARG A 44 -5.86 10.30 -14.75
CA ARG A 44 -4.66 10.41 -13.89
C ARG A 44 -4.57 11.76 -13.18
N SER A 45 -4.86 12.84 -13.87
CA SER A 45 -4.85 14.20 -13.31
C SER A 45 -5.93 14.34 -12.22
N GLU A 46 -7.14 13.84 -12.48
CA GLU A 46 -8.23 13.81 -11.50
C GLU A 46 -7.85 13.01 -10.25
N ILE A 47 -7.32 11.80 -10.41
CA ILE A 47 -6.85 10.97 -9.29
C ILE A 47 -5.78 11.70 -8.49
N SER A 48 -4.82 12.34 -9.14
CA SER A 48 -3.77 13.12 -8.46
C SER A 48 -4.37 14.27 -7.65
N ASN A 49 -5.32 15.01 -8.23
CA ASN A 49 -6.02 16.10 -7.55
C ASN A 49 -6.84 15.62 -6.35
N TYR A 50 -7.50 14.46 -6.46
CA TYR A 50 -8.24 13.87 -5.35
C TYR A 50 -7.32 13.46 -4.21
N VAL A 51 -6.17 12.84 -4.49
CA VAL A 51 -5.21 12.46 -3.44
C VAL A 51 -4.60 13.68 -2.74
N VAL A 52 -4.31 14.76 -3.47
CA VAL A 52 -3.86 16.03 -2.86
C VAL A 52 -4.94 16.58 -1.92
N GLN A 53 -6.19 16.63 -2.36
CA GLN A 53 -7.31 17.07 -1.53
C GLN A 53 -7.48 16.21 -0.27
N MET A 54 -7.40 14.88 -0.40
CA MET A 54 -7.44 13.98 0.76
C MET A 54 -6.29 14.26 1.74
N SER A 55 -5.08 14.51 1.24
CA SER A 55 -3.94 14.87 2.08
C SER A 55 -4.11 16.19 2.81
N GLU A 56 -4.72 17.19 2.18
CA GLU A 56 -5.04 18.47 2.81
C GLU A 56 -6.11 18.31 3.89
N MET A 57 -7.14 17.50 3.64
CA MET A 57 -8.20 17.20 4.60
C MET A 57 -7.66 16.48 5.85
N ASP A 58 -6.77 15.50 5.66
CA ASP A 58 -6.11 14.79 6.76
C ASP A 58 -5.26 15.74 7.62
N ARG A 59 -4.48 16.63 6.98
CA ARG A 59 -3.63 17.61 7.67
C ARG A 59 -4.41 18.68 8.45
N THR A 60 -5.61 19.05 8.00
CA THR A 60 -6.30 20.26 8.49
C THR A 60 -7.53 19.99 9.34
N GLY A 61 -8.03 18.74 9.44
CA GLY A 61 -9.36 18.52 10.00
C GLY A 61 -9.66 17.21 10.72
N GLY A 62 -8.73 16.26 10.85
CA GLY A 62 -8.96 15.01 11.59
C GLY A 62 -10.27 14.29 11.21
N SER A 63 -10.92 13.64 12.17
CA SER A 63 -12.16 12.86 11.99
C SER A 63 -13.38 13.62 11.43
N GLY A 64 -13.30 14.94 11.23
CA GLY A 64 -14.40 15.78 10.73
C GLY A 64 -14.63 15.73 9.21
N ARG A 65 -13.68 15.20 8.42
CA ARG A 65 -13.74 15.14 6.94
C ARG A 65 -13.88 13.73 6.37
N ARG A 66 -14.34 12.79 7.20
CA ARG A 66 -14.43 11.36 6.87
C ARG A 66 -15.27 11.10 5.61
N ASN A 67 -16.41 11.76 5.48
CA ASN A 67 -17.32 11.54 4.34
C ASN A 67 -16.72 12.03 3.02
N GLU A 68 -15.99 13.14 3.04
CA GLU A 68 -15.30 13.68 1.88
C GLU A 68 -14.15 12.77 1.44
N ILE A 69 -13.35 12.24 2.38
CA ILE A 69 -12.29 11.26 2.11
C ILE A 69 -12.85 10.01 1.41
N VAL A 70 -13.96 9.45 1.92
CA VAL A 70 -14.63 8.28 1.31
C VAL A 70 -15.12 8.61 -0.10
N THR A 71 -15.71 9.79 -0.29
CA THR A 71 -16.25 10.20 -1.59
C THR A 71 -15.14 10.29 -2.64
N LEU A 72 -14.04 10.96 -2.31
CA LEU A 72 -12.87 11.08 -3.18
C LEU A 72 -12.26 9.71 -3.48
N ALA A 73 -12.10 8.85 -2.47
CA ALA A 73 -11.54 7.51 -2.67
C ALA A 73 -12.42 6.63 -3.57
N ARG A 74 -13.76 6.72 -3.45
CA ARG A 74 -14.69 6.00 -4.34
C ARG A 74 -14.64 6.52 -5.78
N GLN A 75 -14.44 7.82 -5.98
CA GLN A 75 -14.22 8.40 -7.31
C GLN A 75 -12.92 7.86 -7.93
N ILE A 76 -11.84 7.77 -7.14
CA ILE A 76 -10.59 7.11 -7.57
C ILE A 76 -10.86 5.65 -7.95
N ASP A 77 -11.57 4.88 -7.11
CA ASP A 77 -11.87 3.47 -7.40
C ASP A 77 -12.68 3.30 -8.68
N ALA A 78 -13.64 4.20 -8.94
CA ALA A 78 -14.43 4.20 -10.16
C ALA A 78 -13.57 4.46 -11.40
N LEU A 79 -12.69 5.46 -11.36
CA LEU A 79 -11.75 5.75 -12.47
C LEU A 79 -10.80 4.57 -12.73
N VAL A 80 -10.28 3.96 -11.66
CA VAL A 80 -9.40 2.78 -11.76
C VAL A 80 -10.14 1.58 -12.32
N SER A 81 -11.39 1.37 -11.93
CA SER A 81 -12.23 0.29 -12.45
C SER A 81 -12.60 0.51 -13.93
N GLN A 82 -12.83 1.76 -14.33
CA GLN A 82 -13.19 2.13 -15.71
C GLN A 82 -12.02 1.95 -16.68
N TYR A 83 -10.85 2.48 -16.34
CA TYR A 83 -9.70 2.51 -17.25
C TYR A 83 -8.71 1.37 -17.01
N GLY A 84 -8.72 0.75 -15.82
CA GLY A 84 -7.82 -0.31 -15.41
C GLY A 84 -6.47 0.21 -14.90
N GLN A 85 -5.99 -0.39 -13.80
CA GLN A 85 -4.72 -0.04 -13.14
C GLN A 85 -3.53 0.00 -14.10
N LYS A 86 -3.38 -1.02 -14.94
CA LYS A 86 -2.26 -1.13 -15.89
C LYS A 86 -2.25 -0.01 -16.95
N ARG A 87 -3.43 0.46 -17.39
CA ARG A 87 -3.52 1.51 -18.41
C ARG A 87 -3.32 2.90 -17.81
N LEU A 88 -3.85 3.11 -16.59
CA LEU A 88 -3.68 4.39 -15.90
C LEU A 88 -2.24 4.63 -15.46
N ASN A 89 -1.43 3.59 -15.24
CA ASN A 89 -0.03 3.71 -14.83
C ASN A 89 0.17 4.66 -13.63
N ILE A 90 -0.69 4.49 -12.63
CA ILE A 90 -0.63 5.23 -11.36
C ILE A 90 0.37 4.56 -10.44
N SER A 91 1.15 5.35 -9.69
CA SER A 91 2.17 4.84 -8.78
C SER A 91 1.57 4.05 -7.60
N ALA A 92 2.33 3.08 -7.10
CA ALA A 92 1.99 2.34 -5.88
C ALA A 92 1.70 3.28 -4.69
N SER A 93 2.51 4.32 -4.52
CA SER A 93 2.35 5.34 -3.47
C SER A 93 0.97 6.00 -3.49
N THR A 94 0.39 6.23 -4.67
CA THR A 94 -0.93 6.86 -4.81
C THR A 94 -2.00 5.95 -4.22
N TYR A 95 -2.01 4.68 -4.61
CA TYR A 95 -2.95 3.69 -4.07
C TYR A 95 -2.76 3.50 -2.56
N ARG A 96 -1.51 3.42 -2.10
CA ARG A 96 -1.19 3.30 -0.68
C ARG A 96 -1.71 4.50 0.12
N LEU A 97 -1.52 5.73 -0.36
CA LEU A 97 -2.00 6.94 0.30
C LEU A 97 -3.52 6.95 0.43
N VAL A 98 -4.25 6.58 -0.62
CA VAL A 98 -5.72 6.44 -0.56
C VAL A 98 -6.12 5.42 0.51
N GLY A 99 -5.45 4.25 0.52
CA GLY A 99 -5.68 3.22 1.54
C GLY A 99 -5.39 3.72 2.96
N LEU A 100 -4.28 4.44 3.15
CA LEU A 100 -3.90 5.03 4.43
C LEU A 100 -4.92 6.05 4.92
N PHE A 101 -5.38 6.97 4.08
CA PHE A 101 -6.36 7.98 4.46
C PHE A 101 -7.71 7.36 4.85
N LEU A 102 -8.16 6.33 4.14
CA LEU A 102 -9.35 5.56 4.51
C LEU A 102 -9.17 4.83 5.85
N ALA A 103 -8.01 4.20 6.06
CA ALA A 103 -7.69 3.55 7.32
C ALA A 103 -7.65 4.56 8.50
N LEU A 104 -6.94 5.68 8.37
CA LEU A 104 -6.87 6.70 9.43
C LEU A 104 -8.23 7.34 9.74
N SER A 105 -9.06 7.53 8.72
CA SER A 105 -10.42 8.03 8.87
C SER A 105 -11.38 6.99 9.44
N THR A 106 -10.96 5.72 9.60
CA THR A 106 -11.77 4.57 10.06
C THR A 106 -13.00 4.32 9.18
N THR A 107 -12.89 4.61 7.88
CA THR A 107 -14.02 4.55 6.94
C THR A 107 -13.72 3.71 5.71
N ASP A 108 -14.74 2.99 5.23
CA ASP A 108 -14.66 2.10 4.05
C ASP A 108 -13.39 1.23 4.05
N LEU A 109 -13.21 0.45 5.13
CA LEU A 109 -12.02 -0.37 5.36
C LEU A 109 -11.81 -1.42 4.27
N GLU A 110 -12.88 -1.85 3.61
CA GLU A 110 -12.80 -2.74 2.45
C GLU A 110 -12.11 -2.03 1.27
N LEU A 111 -12.52 -0.80 0.95
CA LEU A 111 -11.84 0.00 -0.07
C LEU A 111 -10.41 0.32 0.34
N ALA A 112 -10.14 0.58 1.63
CA ALA A 112 -8.79 0.79 2.14
C ALA A 112 -7.88 -0.42 1.85
N ALA A 113 -8.37 -1.63 2.16
CA ALA A 113 -7.66 -2.88 1.87
C ALA A 113 -7.46 -3.08 0.35
N ARG A 114 -8.48 -2.82 -0.48
CA ARG A 114 -8.34 -2.93 -1.95
C ARG A 114 -7.25 -2.00 -2.48
N MET A 115 -7.21 -0.75 -2.01
CA MET A 115 -6.20 0.22 -2.44
C MET A 115 -4.79 -0.18 -1.97
N ALA A 116 -4.64 -0.64 -0.73
CA ALA A 116 -3.35 -1.14 -0.25
C ALA A 116 -2.87 -2.39 -1.01
N ASN A 117 -3.78 -3.30 -1.38
CA ASN A 117 -3.44 -4.46 -2.22
C ASN A 117 -3.00 -4.06 -3.63
N ARG A 118 -3.66 -3.06 -4.25
CA ARG A 118 -3.22 -2.51 -5.56
C ARG A 118 -1.82 -1.90 -5.46
N ALA A 119 -1.52 -1.20 -4.37
CA ALA A 119 -0.18 -0.68 -4.13
C ALA A 119 0.85 -1.81 -4.01
N LEU A 120 0.52 -2.86 -3.25
CA LEU A 120 1.40 -4.01 -3.06
C LEU A 120 1.66 -4.76 -4.37
N GLU A 121 0.64 -4.97 -5.20
CA GLU A 121 0.77 -5.59 -6.52
C GLU A 121 1.78 -4.87 -7.43
N LEU A 122 1.84 -3.53 -7.32
CA LEU A 122 2.75 -2.69 -8.11
C LEU A 122 4.15 -2.57 -7.49
N ALA A 123 4.27 -2.60 -6.17
CA ALA A 123 5.53 -2.35 -5.46
C ALA A 123 6.33 -3.64 -5.19
N ALA A 124 5.67 -4.78 -5.01
CA ALA A 124 6.28 -6.04 -4.59
C ALA A 124 7.06 -6.77 -5.70
N HIS A 125 7.42 -6.06 -6.77
CA HIS A 125 8.26 -6.60 -7.82
C HIS A 125 9.69 -6.83 -7.31
N THR A 126 10.25 -7.96 -7.69
CA THR A 126 11.62 -8.34 -7.34
C THR A 126 12.45 -8.58 -8.58
N THR A 127 13.63 -7.96 -8.64
CA THR A 127 14.64 -8.18 -9.67
C THR A 127 15.87 -8.85 -9.08
N LEU A 128 16.69 -9.48 -9.92
CA LEU A 128 17.97 -10.05 -9.49
C LEU A 128 19.06 -8.98 -9.61
N ASP A 129 19.89 -8.86 -8.57
CA ASP A 129 21.06 -8.00 -8.66
C ASP A 129 22.20 -8.62 -9.47
N ASN A 130 23.30 -7.88 -9.61
CA ASN A 130 24.49 -8.33 -10.34
C ASN A 130 25.13 -9.61 -9.76
N ALA A 131 24.78 -10.00 -8.53
CA ALA A 131 25.21 -11.22 -7.87
C ALA A 131 24.15 -12.34 -7.92
N GLY A 132 23.03 -12.13 -8.61
CA GLY A 132 21.92 -13.07 -8.70
C GLY A 132 21.07 -13.16 -7.43
N ILE A 133 21.16 -12.17 -6.54
CA ILE A 133 20.37 -12.12 -5.31
C ILE A 133 19.07 -11.37 -5.60
N PRO A 134 17.89 -11.94 -5.28
CA PRO A 134 16.63 -11.22 -5.39
C PRO A 134 16.62 -9.94 -4.53
N GLN A 135 16.17 -8.85 -5.12
CA GLN A 135 16.01 -7.54 -4.49
C GLN A 135 14.62 -7.01 -4.83
N MET A 136 13.97 -6.36 -3.87
CA MET A 136 12.73 -5.63 -4.15
C MET A 136 13.02 -4.33 -4.90
N ASP A 137 12.21 -4.03 -5.92
CA ASP A 137 12.34 -2.81 -6.72
C ASP A 137 11.93 -1.57 -5.91
N ASP A 138 10.88 -1.69 -5.09
CA ASP A 138 10.44 -0.64 -4.15
C ASP A 138 10.14 -1.22 -2.76
N PRO A 139 11.18 -1.49 -1.95
CA PRO A 139 11.00 -2.08 -0.62
C PRO A 139 10.29 -1.14 0.36
N LEU A 140 10.38 0.18 0.15
CA LEU A 140 9.73 1.13 1.03
C LEU A 140 8.21 1.11 0.80
N GLU A 141 7.75 1.21 -0.44
CA GLU A 141 6.32 1.18 -0.73
C GLU A 141 5.71 -0.19 -0.42
N THR A 142 6.43 -1.28 -0.66
CA THR A 142 6.00 -2.64 -0.28
C THR A 142 5.78 -2.75 1.23
N LEU A 143 6.76 -2.29 2.03
CA LEU A 143 6.65 -2.26 3.49
C LEU A 143 5.46 -1.40 3.95
N GLN A 144 5.31 -0.19 3.39
CA GLN A 144 4.24 0.70 3.81
C GLN A 144 2.85 0.20 3.40
N ALA A 145 2.72 -0.49 2.27
CA ALA A 145 1.47 -1.13 1.85
C ALA A 145 1.05 -2.23 2.84
N HIS A 146 1.99 -3.09 3.27
CA HIS A 146 1.74 -4.08 4.32
C HIS A 146 1.32 -3.43 5.64
N ARG A 147 1.93 -2.30 6.03
CA ARG A 147 1.51 -1.57 7.24
C ARG A 147 0.07 -1.08 7.15
N VAL A 148 -0.36 -0.54 6.01
CA VAL A 148 -1.77 -0.12 5.82
C VAL A 148 -2.71 -1.32 5.93
N LEU A 149 -2.35 -2.47 5.34
CA LEU A 149 -3.14 -3.70 5.48
C LEU A 149 -3.21 -4.17 6.95
N GLY A 150 -2.11 -4.07 7.70
CA GLY A 150 -2.07 -4.32 9.14
C GLY A 150 -2.99 -3.40 9.93
N ASP A 151 -2.96 -2.09 9.64
CA ASP A 151 -3.82 -1.08 10.29
C ASP A 151 -5.31 -1.36 9.99
N VAL A 152 -5.64 -1.72 8.75
CA VAL A 152 -7.01 -2.09 8.34
C VAL A 152 -7.47 -3.37 9.05
N ALA A 153 -6.60 -4.38 9.16
CA ALA A 153 -6.92 -5.62 9.85
C ALA A 153 -7.13 -5.39 11.35
N ALA A 154 -6.31 -4.55 11.98
CA ALA A 154 -6.47 -4.16 13.38
C ALA A 154 -7.82 -3.49 13.65
N GLN A 155 -8.25 -2.58 12.76
CA GLN A 155 -9.55 -1.91 12.87
C GLN A 155 -10.74 -2.84 12.67
N ASN A 156 -10.56 -3.91 11.88
CA ASN A 156 -11.55 -4.97 11.72
C ASN A 156 -11.46 -6.06 12.81
N LEU A 157 -10.58 -5.91 13.80
CA LEU A 157 -10.30 -6.93 14.82
C LEU A 157 -9.89 -8.30 14.22
N ASN A 158 -9.33 -8.28 13.02
CA ASN A 158 -8.81 -9.48 12.35
C ASN A 158 -7.33 -9.64 12.71
N PHE A 159 -7.08 -10.21 13.88
CA PHE A 159 -5.75 -10.22 14.47
C PHE A 159 -4.75 -11.16 13.77
N ASP A 160 -5.25 -12.22 13.12
CA ASP A 160 -4.44 -13.13 12.32
C ASP A 160 -3.85 -12.41 11.10
N VAL A 161 -4.70 -11.69 10.36
CA VAL A 161 -4.26 -10.88 9.21
C VAL A 161 -3.36 -9.74 9.68
N MET A 162 -3.73 -9.03 10.74
CA MET A 162 -2.90 -7.96 11.32
C MET A 162 -1.48 -8.46 11.64
N THR A 163 -1.35 -9.60 12.31
CA THR A 163 -0.05 -10.19 12.65
C THR A 163 0.74 -10.56 11.40
N LYS A 164 0.09 -11.19 10.42
CA LYS A 164 0.72 -11.57 9.15
C LYS A 164 1.29 -10.36 8.41
N GLU A 165 0.51 -9.28 8.30
CA GLU A 165 0.90 -8.10 7.51
C GLU A 165 2.02 -7.29 8.19
N TYR A 166 1.97 -7.08 9.51
CA TYR A 166 3.09 -6.43 10.21
C TYR A 166 4.36 -7.29 10.22
N LYS A 167 4.24 -8.63 10.26
CA LYS A 167 5.39 -9.52 10.13
C LYS A 167 6.03 -9.39 8.75
N ALA A 168 5.24 -9.37 7.67
CA ALA A 168 5.75 -9.16 6.32
C ALA A 168 6.47 -7.81 6.18
N ALA A 169 5.90 -6.73 6.73
CA ALA A 169 6.56 -5.42 6.77
C ALA A 169 7.90 -5.44 7.54
N LEU A 170 7.97 -6.21 8.64
CA LEU A 170 9.20 -6.35 9.43
C LEU A 170 10.27 -7.14 8.65
N GLU A 171 9.89 -8.25 8.01
CA GLU A 171 10.81 -9.06 7.20
C GLU A 171 11.45 -8.22 6.08
N ILE A 172 10.67 -7.39 5.39
CA ILE A 172 11.20 -6.44 4.39
C ILE A 172 12.21 -5.49 5.01
N SER A 173 11.88 -4.94 6.18
CA SER A 173 12.79 -4.03 6.88
C SER A 173 14.11 -4.69 7.27
N GLU A 174 14.10 -5.98 7.60
CA GLU A 174 15.29 -6.71 8.04
C GLU A 174 16.17 -7.13 6.85
N LEU A 175 15.54 -7.52 5.75
CA LEU A 175 16.22 -7.88 4.50
C LEU A 175 16.83 -6.66 3.80
N GLU A 176 16.04 -5.60 3.63
CA GLU A 176 16.41 -4.44 2.79
C GLU A 176 16.95 -3.25 3.59
N GLY A 177 16.79 -3.25 4.92
CA GLY A 177 17.21 -2.15 5.79
C GLY A 177 18.72 -1.85 5.75
N LYS A 178 19.56 -2.84 5.43
CA LYS A 178 21.02 -2.64 5.28
C LYS A 178 21.36 -1.67 4.14
N ARG A 179 20.46 -1.49 3.17
CA ARG A 179 20.65 -0.65 1.98
C ARG A 179 19.99 0.71 2.12
N ASN A 180 18.96 0.82 2.97
CA ASN A 180 18.22 2.05 3.18
C ASN A 180 18.02 2.33 4.67
N ARG A 181 18.73 3.35 5.18
CA ARG A 181 18.67 3.77 6.58
C ARG A 181 17.25 4.13 7.04
N TYR A 182 16.42 4.69 6.16
CA TYR A 182 15.04 5.03 6.48
C TYR A 182 14.21 3.77 6.76
N ILE A 183 14.42 2.72 5.95
CA ILE A 183 13.80 1.41 6.14
C ILE A 183 14.32 0.75 7.43
N ALA A 184 15.64 0.71 7.62
CA ALA A 184 16.26 0.06 8.78
C ALA A 184 15.88 0.65 10.14
N ILE A 185 15.65 1.97 10.19
CA ILE A 185 15.43 2.69 11.44
C ILE A 185 13.96 3.02 11.58
N GLU A 186 13.48 4.01 10.83
CA GLU A 186 12.15 4.59 11.09
C GLU A 186 11.03 3.60 10.77
N ALA A 187 11.06 2.99 9.59
CA ALA A 187 10.03 2.03 9.18
C ALA A 187 10.01 0.78 10.08
N ARG A 188 11.19 0.26 10.46
CA ARG A 188 11.33 -0.88 11.38
C ARG A 188 10.74 -0.60 12.75
N GLN A 189 11.10 0.54 13.33
CA GLN A 189 10.73 0.91 14.70
C GLN A 189 9.21 1.07 14.83
N TYR A 190 8.57 1.73 13.85
CA TYR A 190 7.11 1.77 13.80
C TYR A 190 6.51 0.37 13.66
N THR A 191 7.01 -0.45 12.72
CA THR A 191 6.47 -1.79 12.46
C THR A 191 6.54 -2.69 13.69
N ARG A 192 7.66 -2.69 14.43
CA ARG A 192 7.81 -3.43 15.69
C ARG A 192 6.90 -2.93 16.80
N THR A 193 6.73 -1.61 16.91
CA THR A 193 5.77 -1.02 17.85
C THR A 193 4.36 -1.51 17.59
N TYR A 194 3.92 -1.49 16.32
CA TYR A 194 2.61 -2.01 15.94
C TYR A 194 2.51 -3.51 16.18
N TRP A 195 3.55 -4.29 15.85
CA TRP A 195 3.59 -5.73 16.11
C TRP A 195 3.49 -6.10 17.60
N ALA A 196 4.09 -5.31 18.50
CA ALA A 196 3.95 -5.47 19.94
C ALA A 196 2.54 -5.15 20.43
N LEU A 197 1.97 -4.01 20.01
CA LEU A 197 0.58 -3.63 20.33
C LEU A 197 -0.41 -4.70 19.83
N SER A 198 -0.14 -5.28 18.68
CA SER A 198 -0.92 -6.35 18.06
C SER A 198 -1.06 -7.57 18.97
N ALA A 199 0.02 -7.96 19.65
CA ALA A 199 0.02 -9.09 20.55
C ALA A 199 -0.70 -8.79 21.86
N MET A 200 -0.60 -7.55 22.33
CA MET A 200 -1.34 -7.14 23.53
C MET A 200 -2.85 -7.18 23.32
N MET A 201 -3.33 -6.77 22.13
CA MET A 201 -4.77 -6.84 21.80
C MET A 201 -5.33 -8.28 21.84
N LEU A 202 -4.49 -9.30 21.65
CA LEU A 202 -4.90 -10.70 21.75
C LEU A 202 -5.19 -11.15 23.19
N VAL A 203 -4.66 -10.44 24.19
CA VAL A 203 -4.79 -10.79 25.61
C VAL A 203 -5.52 -9.75 26.45
N ASP A 204 -5.75 -8.53 25.92
CA ASP A 204 -6.36 -7.40 26.64
C ASP A 204 -7.79 -7.73 27.14
N ASP A 205 -8.55 -8.54 26.40
CA ASP A 205 -9.92 -8.93 26.78
C ASP A 205 -9.98 -10.20 27.65
N LEU A 206 -8.83 -10.84 27.92
CA LEU A 206 -8.78 -12.04 28.74
C LEU A 206 -8.75 -11.66 30.23
N PRO A 207 -9.71 -12.13 31.04
CA PRO A 207 -9.73 -11.80 32.47
C PRO A 207 -8.55 -12.42 33.23
N ASN A 208 -7.99 -13.52 32.74
CA ASN A 208 -6.78 -14.18 33.27
C ASN A 208 -6.01 -14.88 32.12
N PRO A 209 -5.16 -14.17 31.37
CA PRO A 209 -4.34 -14.79 30.33
C PRO A 209 -3.34 -15.79 30.94
N THR A 210 -3.10 -16.89 30.22
CA THR A 210 -2.15 -17.95 30.59
C THR A 210 -0.70 -17.51 30.43
N ASN A 211 0.24 -18.29 30.98
CA ASN A 211 1.67 -18.01 30.84
C ASN A 211 2.15 -18.10 29.39
N GLU A 212 1.61 -19.01 28.58
CA GLU A 212 1.95 -19.14 27.16
C GLU A 212 1.42 -17.94 26.35
N GLU A 213 0.18 -17.52 26.59
CA GLU A 213 -0.41 -16.32 25.97
C GLU A 213 0.37 -15.06 26.33
N CYS A 214 0.79 -14.91 27.59
CA CYS A 214 1.61 -13.79 28.02
C CYS A 214 3.06 -13.86 27.53
N PHE A 215 3.61 -15.04 27.22
CA PHE A 215 4.99 -15.18 26.76
C PHE A 215 5.21 -14.47 25.42
N GLU A 216 4.32 -14.69 24.46
CA GLU A 216 4.42 -14.07 23.12
C GLU A 216 4.29 -12.54 23.19
N VAL A 217 3.40 -12.05 24.06
CA VAL A 217 3.24 -10.61 24.32
C VAL A 217 4.53 -10.01 24.88
N ARG A 218 5.12 -10.64 25.90
CA ARG A 218 6.39 -10.19 26.50
C ARG A 218 7.53 -10.19 25.49
N HIS A 219 7.69 -11.27 24.73
CA HIS A 219 8.74 -11.39 23.72
C HIS A 219 8.69 -10.24 22.70
N ARG A 220 7.52 -9.98 22.12
CA ARG A 220 7.35 -8.90 21.14
C ARG A 220 7.53 -7.52 21.75
N VAL A 221 7.09 -7.34 23.00
CA VAL A 221 7.26 -6.10 23.77
C VAL A 221 8.72 -5.81 24.07
N ASP A 222 9.51 -6.79 24.48
CA ASP A 222 10.93 -6.59 24.79
C ASP A 222 11.73 -6.22 23.53
N VAL A 223 11.40 -6.84 22.39
CA VAL A 223 11.96 -6.46 21.09
C VAL A 223 11.59 -5.04 20.69
N ALA A 224 10.35 -4.60 20.95
CA ALA A 224 9.93 -3.22 20.69
C ALA A 224 10.53 -2.21 21.68
N ARG A 225 10.76 -2.58 22.95
CA ARG A 225 11.39 -1.74 23.98
C ARG A 225 12.81 -1.33 23.62
N ALA A 226 13.61 -2.25 23.09
CA ALA A 226 14.96 -1.95 22.62
C ALA A 226 15.00 -0.82 21.57
N ASP A 227 13.91 -0.65 20.82
CA ASP A 227 13.75 0.39 19.81
C ASP A 227 13.19 1.72 20.36
N PHE A 228 12.42 1.69 21.46
CA PHE A 228 11.88 2.90 22.12
C PHE A 228 12.98 3.74 22.79
N ASP A 229 14.00 3.11 23.35
CA ASP A 229 15.12 3.84 23.96
C ASP A 229 15.91 4.66 22.93
N ALA A 230 15.88 4.29 21.65
CA ALA A 230 16.47 5.05 20.56
C ALA A 230 15.64 6.28 20.12
N LEU A 231 14.35 6.35 20.49
CA LEU A 231 13.36 7.30 19.94
C LEU A 231 12.59 8.12 21.00
N ARG A 232 13.14 8.32 22.21
CA ARG A 232 12.56 9.07 23.35
C ARG A 232 11.99 10.49 23.09
N LYS A 233 11.89 10.94 21.83
CA LYS A 233 11.39 12.25 21.39
C LYS A 233 10.04 12.21 20.64
N ASN A 234 9.51 11.06 20.23
CA ASN A 234 8.19 11.02 19.55
C ASN A 234 7.03 10.79 20.57
N PRO A 235 6.10 11.74 20.76
CA PRO A 235 5.03 11.63 21.74
C PRO A 235 4.04 10.48 21.52
N GLU A 236 3.79 10.10 20.27
CA GLU A 236 2.89 8.99 19.95
C GLU A 236 3.52 7.65 20.30
N ILE A 237 4.81 7.51 19.99
CA ILE A 237 5.62 6.34 20.35
C ILE A 237 5.70 6.21 21.88
N VAL A 238 5.92 7.31 22.60
CA VAL A 238 5.91 7.33 24.08
C VAL A 238 4.55 6.94 24.64
N ARG A 239 3.44 7.43 24.07
CA ARG A 239 2.08 7.07 24.49
C ARG A 239 1.81 5.57 24.31
N ARG A 240 2.26 4.99 23.19
CA ARG A 240 2.13 3.56 22.89
C ARG A 240 3.02 2.71 23.78
N ALA A 241 4.26 3.14 24.05
CA ALA A 241 5.16 2.53 25.00
C ALA A 241 4.58 2.50 26.42
N LYS A 242 3.91 3.58 26.85
CA LYS A 242 3.20 3.62 28.14
C LYS A 242 2.07 2.59 28.21
N ARG A 243 1.27 2.45 27.13
CA ARG A 243 0.23 1.41 27.07
C ARG A 243 0.85 0.00 27.18
N ILE A 244 2.01 -0.21 26.57
CA ILE A 244 2.80 -1.45 26.68
C ILE A 244 3.18 -1.76 28.13
N GLU A 245 3.60 -0.76 28.90
CA GLU A 245 3.97 -0.93 30.32
C GLU A 245 2.78 -1.27 31.22
N GLU A 246 1.57 -0.81 30.87
CA GLU A 246 0.36 -0.95 31.68
C GLU A 246 -0.40 -2.29 31.45
N ASN A 247 -0.04 -3.09 30.44
CA ASN A 247 -0.74 -4.33 30.12
C ASN A 247 -0.48 -5.46 31.13
N ALA A 248 -1.51 -6.26 31.44
CA ALA A 248 -1.47 -7.28 32.48
C ALA A 248 -0.38 -8.36 32.28
N CYS A 249 -0.03 -8.70 31.05
CA CYS A 249 1.07 -9.64 30.75
C CYS A 249 2.46 -9.02 30.96
N VAL A 250 2.59 -7.69 30.88
CA VAL A 250 3.87 -6.93 30.97
C VAL A 250 4.06 -6.32 32.36
N ALA A 251 3.02 -5.76 32.96
CA ALA A 251 3.01 -5.10 34.27
C ALA A 251 3.39 -6.04 35.43
N ARG A 252 3.30 -7.36 35.23
CA ARG A 252 3.73 -8.38 36.20
C ARG A 252 5.23 -8.67 36.19
N VAL A 253 6.01 -8.08 35.29
CA VAL A 253 7.45 -8.38 35.17
C VAL A 253 8.28 -7.26 35.78
N ASP A 254 8.76 -7.49 37.01
CA ASP A 254 9.96 -6.81 37.49
C ASP A 254 11.16 -7.37 36.70
N LEU A 255 11.63 -6.60 35.71
CA LEU A 255 12.75 -6.95 34.85
C LEU A 255 14.09 -7.11 35.61
N SER A 256 14.11 -6.87 36.93
CA SER A 256 15.27 -7.14 37.77
C SER A 256 15.49 -8.64 38.06
N GLU A 257 14.46 -9.49 37.91
CA GLU A 257 14.60 -10.94 38.11
C GLU A 257 15.23 -11.65 36.89
N LEU A 258 15.06 -11.13 35.67
CA LEU A 258 15.66 -11.68 34.43
C LEU A 258 17.17 -11.38 34.27
N LYS A 259 17.80 -10.70 35.25
CA LYS A 259 19.26 -10.49 35.31
C LYS A 259 19.97 -11.48 36.25
N LYS A 260 19.23 -12.41 36.85
CA LYS A 260 19.79 -13.51 37.63
C LYS A 260 19.58 -14.81 36.87
N ASP A 261 20.44 -15.03 35.88
CA ASP A 261 20.99 -16.34 35.48
C ASP A 261 22.17 -16.10 34.51
#